data_AF-A0A497IG61-F1
#
_entry.id   AF-A0A497IG61-F1
#
_cell.length_a   1.000
_cell.length_b   1.000
_cell.length_c   1.000
_cell.angle_alpha   90.00
_cell.angle_beta   90.00
_cell.angle_gamma   90.00
#
_symmetry.space_group_name_H-M   'P 1'
#
loop_
_entity.id
_entity.type
_entity.pdbx_description
1 polymer ?
#
loop_
_entity_poly.entity_id
_entity_poly.type
_entity_poly.pdbx_seq_one_letter_code
_entity_poly.pdbx_strand_id
1 'polypeptide(L)'
;MVDVAKEIRDVKALMLPITEDNTVPKNIRRVVSEASDKLSEDSDDISVNIATAIYMLDEISNDINMPSHTRTQIWNIISNLEKLKDDLEKK
;
A
#
# COMPACT_ATOMS: atom_id res chain seq x y z
N MET A 1 8.03 -17.23 12.57
CA MET A 1 6.81 -17.34 11.73
C MET A 1 6.34 -15.92 11.49
N VAL A 2 6.45 -15.39 10.27
CA VAL A 2 5.95 -14.04 9.95
C VAL A 2 4.44 -14.04 10.13
N ASP A 3 3.95 -13.13 10.97
CA ASP A 3 2.52 -12.90 11.15
C ASP A 3 2.06 -11.96 10.03
N VAL A 4 1.72 -12.56 8.88
CA VAL A 4 1.33 -11.86 7.66
C VAL A 4 0.13 -10.94 7.92
N ALA A 5 -0.83 -11.37 8.74
CA ALA A 5 -1.99 -10.57 9.10
C ALA A 5 -1.60 -9.33 9.93
N LYS A 6 -0.62 -9.44 10.83
CA LYS A 6 -0.09 -8.27 11.54
C LYS A 6 0.60 -7.29 10.57
N GLU A 7 1.48 -7.78 9.71
CA GLU A 7 2.22 -6.91 8.76
C GLU A 7 1.28 -6.20 7.78
N ILE A 8 0.24 -6.89 7.28
CA ILE A 8 -0.81 -6.27 6.46
C ILE A 8 -1.54 -5.17 7.23
N ARG A 9 -1.94 -5.43 8.48
CA ARG A 9 -2.62 -4.43 9.31
C ARG A 9 -1.72 -3.21 9.56
N ASP A 10 -0.44 -3.43 9.83
CA ASP A 10 0.54 -2.36 10.06
C ASP A 10 0.69 -1.50 8.78
N VAL A 11 0.75 -2.12 7.60
CA VAL A 11 0.80 -1.39 6.31
C VAL A 11 -0.51 -0.62 6.04
N LYS A 12 -1.67 -1.24 6.27
CA LYS A 12 -2.98 -0.55 6.09
C LYS A 12 -3.12 0.65 7.02
N ALA A 13 -2.56 0.57 8.23
CA ALA A 13 -2.52 1.71 9.16
C ALA A 13 -1.68 2.88 8.63
N LEU A 14 -0.65 2.64 7.81
CA LEU A 14 0.12 3.69 7.13
C LEU A 14 -0.64 4.33 5.97
N MET A 15 -1.56 3.60 5.33
CA MET A 15 -2.40 4.10 4.23
C MET A 15 -3.54 5.00 4.72
N LEU A 16 -4.12 4.71 5.90
CA LEU A 16 -5.29 5.40 6.43
C LEU A 16 -5.11 6.94 6.54
N PRO A 17 -3.99 7.48 7.04
CA PRO A 17 -3.79 8.93 7.07
C PRO A 17 -3.88 9.59 5.70
N ILE A 18 -3.47 8.91 4.62
CA ILE A 18 -3.53 9.45 3.26
C ILE A 18 -4.99 9.49 2.77
N THR A 19 -5.79 8.47 3.09
CA THR A 19 -7.20 8.40 2.64
C THR A 19 -8.11 9.37 3.40
N GLU A 20 -7.71 9.81 4.59
CA GLU A 20 -8.42 10.80 5.41
C GLU A 20 -7.92 12.24 5.21
N ASP A 21 -6.77 12.44 4.56
CA ASP A 21 -6.19 13.77 4.37
C ASP A 21 -6.89 14.58 3.26
N ASN A 22 -7.70 15.56 3.66
CA ASN A 22 -8.41 16.44 2.74
C ASN A 22 -7.50 17.35 1.89
N THR A 23 -6.22 17.47 2.23
CA THR A 23 -5.22 18.21 1.43
C THR A 23 -4.67 17.40 0.25
N VAL A 24 -4.88 16.08 0.25
CA VAL A 24 -4.49 15.18 -0.84
C VAL A 24 -5.55 15.16 -1.94
N PRO A 25 -5.19 15.21 -3.23
CA PRO A 25 -6.15 15.07 -4.33
C PRO A 25 -7.01 13.79 -4.25
N LYS A 26 -8.30 13.90 -4.61
CA LYS A 26 -9.30 12.81 -4.50
C LYS A 26 -8.88 11.55 -5.26
N ASN A 27 -8.25 11.69 -6.42
CA ASN A 27 -7.78 10.55 -7.21
C ASN A 27 -6.70 9.74 -6.47
N ILE A 28 -5.77 10.43 -5.80
CA ILE A 28 -4.71 9.78 -5.02
C ILE A 28 -5.31 9.03 -3.82
N ARG A 29 -6.18 9.69 -3.05
CA ARG A 29 -6.88 9.04 -1.93
C ARG A 29 -7.66 7.80 -2.36
N ARG A 30 -8.33 7.87 -3.51
CA ARG A 30 -9.08 6.74 -4.07
C ARG A 30 -8.15 5.57 -4.38
N VAL A 31 -7.03 5.80 -5.07
CA VAL A 31 -6.09 4.72 -5.42
C VAL A 31 -5.47 4.10 -4.18
N VAL A 32 -5.10 4.91 -3.17
CA VAL A 32 -4.56 4.38 -1.91
C VAL A 32 -5.60 3.54 -1.15
N SER A 33 -6.87 3.97 -1.14
CA SER A 33 -7.96 3.18 -0.58
C SER A 33 -8.14 1.85 -1.32
N GLU A 34 -8.17 1.87 -2.65
CA GLU A 34 -8.32 0.66 -3.46
C GLU A 34 -7.13 -0.31 -3.27
N ALA A 35 -5.91 0.21 -3.15
CA ALA A 35 -4.73 -0.58 -2.82
C ALA A 35 -4.84 -1.21 -1.43
N SER A 36 -5.37 -0.48 -0.44
CA SER A 36 -5.65 -0.98 0.91
C SER A 36 -6.68 -2.12 0.91
N ASP A 37 -7.74 -1.99 0.10
CA ASP A 37 -8.78 -3.01 -0.04
C ASP A 37 -8.26 -4.30 -0.68
N LYS A 38 -7.27 -4.20 -1.57
CA LYS A 38 -6.59 -5.37 -2.14
C LYS A 38 -5.81 -6.18 -1.11
N LEU A 39 -5.30 -5.54 -0.07
CA LEU A 39 -4.60 -6.22 1.02
C LEU A 39 -5.61 -6.90 1.97
N SER A 40 -6.12 -8.05 1.53
CA SER A 40 -7.07 -8.90 2.26
C SER A 40 -6.37 -10.13 2.83
N GLU A 41 -6.64 -10.41 4.11
CA GLU A 41 -5.99 -11.49 4.89
C GLU A 41 -6.44 -12.89 4.46
N ASP A 42 -7.65 -13.01 3.88
CA ASP A 42 -8.31 -14.29 3.58
C ASP A 42 -8.12 -14.77 2.13
N SER A 43 -7.25 -14.13 1.34
CA SER A 43 -7.02 -14.56 -0.05
C SER A 43 -5.89 -15.58 -0.15
N ASP A 44 -6.11 -16.70 -0.83
CA ASP A 44 -5.06 -17.64 -1.22
C ASP A 44 -3.93 -16.99 -2.06
N ASP A 45 -4.23 -15.81 -2.66
CA ASP A 45 -3.34 -15.05 -3.54
C ASP A 45 -2.72 -13.80 -2.89
N ILE A 46 -2.41 -13.83 -1.58
CA ILE A 46 -1.87 -12.65 -0.88
C ILE A 46 -0.64 -12.03 -1.57
N SER A 47 0.25 -12.86 -2.13
CA SER A 47 1.41 -12.38 -2.89
C SER A 47 1.02 -11.59 -4.15
N VAL A 48 -0.03 -12.03 -4.85
CA VAL A 48 -0.57 -11.33 -6.03
C VAL A 48 -1.24 -10.02 -5.61
N ASN A 49 -1.95 -10.02 -4.49
CA ASN A 49 -2.58 -8.83 -3.94
C ASN A 49 -1.55 -7.77 -3.52
N ILE A 50 -0.46 -8.18 -2.88
CA ILE A 50 0.66 -7.28 -2.55
C ILE A 50 1.29 -6.71 -3.82
N ALA A 51 1.57 -7.56 -4.83
CA ALA A 51 2.14 -7.09 -6.10
C ALA A 51 1.21 -6.08 -6.81
N THR A 52 -0.10 -6.33 -6.76
CA THR A 52 -1.12 -5.43 -7.32
C THR A 52 -1.13 -4.09 -6.57
N ALA A 53 -1.11 -4.11 -5.25
CA ALA A 53 -1.08 -2.90 -4.43
C ALA A 53 0.19 -2.07 -4.68
N ILE A 54 1.37 -2.71 -4.78
CA ILE A 54 2.63 -2.05 -5.13
C ILE A 54 2.50 -1.35 -6.49
N TYR A 55 2.02 -2.05 -7.51
CA TYR A 55 1.85 -1.47 -8.85
C TYR A 55 0.93 -0.24 -8.83
N MET A 56 -0.23 -0.34 -8.17
CA MET A 56 -1.18 0.78 -8.06
C MET A 56 -0.56 2.00 -7.37
N LEU A 57 0.21 1.77 -6.30
CA LEU A 57 0.87 2.81 -5.54
C LEU A 57 2.02 3.47 -6.32
N ASP A 58 2.79 2.68 -7.07
CA ASP A 58 3.88 3.18 -7.91
C ASP A 58 3.34 4.05 -9.05
N GLU A 59 2.31 3.60 -9.75
CA GLU A 59 1.65 4.36 -10.82
C GLU A 59 1.13 5.71 -10.30
N ILE A 60 0.40 5.73 -9.18
CA ILE A 60 -0.13 6.99 -8.62
C ILE A 60 0.99 7.87 -8.06
N SER A 61 2.11 7.29 -7.62
CA SER A 61 3.28 8.06 -7.16
C SER A 61 3.79 9.02 -8.24
N ASN A 62 3.58 8.69 -9.52
CA ASN A 62 3.99 9.51 -10.66
C ASN A 62 2.99 10.62 -11.04
N ASP A 63 1.89 10.79 -10.31
CA ASP A 63 0.91 11.86 -10.57
C ASP A 63 1.55 13.26 -10.41
N ILE A 64 1.27 14.13 -11.37
CA ILE A 64 1.80 15.52 -11.40
C ILE A 64 1.27 16.37 -10.23
N ASN A 65 0.09 16.05 -9.69
CA ASN A 65 -0.55 16.73 -8.57
C ASN A 65 -0.20 16.07 -7.22
N MET A 66 0.69 15.08 -7.18
CA MET A 66 1.07 14.39 -5.96
C MET A 66 1.82 15.29 -4.98
N PRO A 67 1.28 15.56 -3.77
CA PRO A 67 1.98 16.34 -2.76
C PRO A 67 3.28 15.66 -2.31
N SER A 68 4.31 16.45 -2.01
CA SER A 68 5.63 15.91 -1.62
C SER A 68 5.58 15.02 -0.37
N HIS A 69 4.78 15.40 0.63
CA HIS A 69 4.62 14.61 1.86
C HIS A 69 3.94 13.26 1.55
N THR A 70 2.88 13.26 0.74
CA THR A 70 2.17 12.04 0.33
C THR A 70 3.05 11.12 -0.49
N ARG A 71 3.89 11.67 -1.37
CA ARG A 71 4.86 10.89 -2.15
C ARG A 71 5.80 10.11 -1.24
N THR A 72 6.35 10.75 -0.21
CA THR A 72 7.22 10.07 0.77
C THR A 72 6.48 8.99 1.55
N GLN A 73 5.21 9.22 1.92
CA GLN A 73 4.40 8.21 2.60
C GLN A 73 4.14 7.01 1.69
N ILE A 74 3.80 7.23 0.42
CA ILE A 74 3.59 6.16 -0.58
C ILE A 74 4.87 5.34 -0.77
N TRP A 75 6.02 6.00 -0.91
CA TRP A 75 7.31 5.31 -1.02
C TRP A 75 7.59 4.40 0.18
N ASN A 76 7.34 4.89 1.39
CA ASN A 76 7.49 4.08 2.60
C ASN A 76 6.54 2.87 2.57
N ILE A 77 5.27 3.05 2.18
CA ILE A 77 4.28 1.96 2.07
C ILE A 77 4.75 0.92 1.05
N ILE A 78 5.22 1.34 -0.13
CA ILE A 78 5.76 0.44 -1.16
C ILE A 78 6.93 -0.38 -0.60
N SER A 79 7.91 0.25 0.06
CA SER A 79 9.05 -0.48 0.63
C SER A 79 8.64 -1.50 1.70
N ASN A 80 7.61 -1.21 2.51
CA ASN A 80 7.08 -2.19 3.47
C ASN A 80 6.38 -3.36 2.77
N LEU A 81 5.62 -3.10 1.71
CA LEU A 81 4.96 -4.13 0.90
C LEU A 81 5.97 -5.02 0.16
N GLU A 82 7.03 -4.43 -0.42
CA GLU A 82 8.11 -5.17 -1.07
C GLU A 82 8.81 -6.11 -0.08
N LYS A 83 9.12 -5.61 1.13
CA LYS A 83 9.69 -6.43 2.19
C LYS A 83 8.76 -7.59 2.57
N LEU A 84 7.46 -7.32 2.73
CA LEU A 84 6.47 -8.36 3.04
C LEU A 84 6.40 -9.42 1.93
N LYS A 85 6.42 -9.00 0.67
CA LYS A 85 6.45 -9.90 -0.49
C LYS A 85 7.69 -10.79 -0.46
N ASP A 86 8.87 -10.22 -0.24
CA ASP A 86 10.13 -10.97 -0.14
C ASP A 86 10.11 -12.00 1.01
N ASP A 87 9.53 -11.63 2.15
CA ASP A 87 9.41 -12.51 3.32
C ASP A 87 8.43 -13.67 3.09
N LEU A 88 7.42 -13.49 2.21
CA LEU A 88 6.51 -14.54 1.77
C LEU A 88 7.17 -15.52 0.78
N GLU A 89 8.02 -15.02 -0.13
CA GLU A 89 8.70 -15.84 -1.14
C GLU A 89 9.85 -16.69 -0.58
N LYS A 90 10.45 -16.27 0.54
CA LYS A 90 11.54 -16.99 1.22
C LYS A 90 11.07 -18.12 2.14
N LYS A 91 9.76 -18.34 2.24
CA LYS A 91 9.12 -19.28 3.17
C LYS A 91 8.74 -20.59 2.49
#